data_AF-A0A2N1R470-F1
#
_entry.id   AF-A0A2N1R470-F1
#
_cell.length_a   1.000
_cell.length_b   1.000
_cell.length_c   1.000
_cell.angle_alpha   90.00
_cell.angle_beta   90.00
_cell.angle_gamma   90.00
#
_symmetry.space_group_name_H-M   'P 1'
#
loop_
_entity.id
_entity.type
_entity.pdbx_description
1 polymer ?
#
loop_
_entity_poly.entity_id
_entity_poly.type
_entity_poly.pdbx_seq_one_letter_code
_entity_poly.pdbx_strand_id
1 'polypeptide(L)' 'MVNSIKIKNFLSFGPDAQEIEFRSLNIVIGPNGSGKSNLLEGLALMQSAPGILSSPIREG' A
#
# COMPACT_ATOMS: atom_id res chain seq x y z
N MET A 1 12.53 9.77 4.44
CA MET A 1 12.38 8.33 4.77
C MET A 1 10.93 8.13 5.20
N VAL A 2 10.25 7.08 4.73
CA VAL A 2 8.83 6.83 5.08
C VAL A 2 8.80 6.06 6.40
N ASN A 3 8.14 6.59 7.41
CA ASN A 3 8.11 6.02 8.77
C ASN A 3 6.83 5.23 9.06
N SER A 4 5.75 5.53 8.35
CA SER A 4 4.48 4.81 8.45
C SER A 4 3.64 5.01 7.19
N ILE A 5 2.61 4.19 7.04
CA ILE A 5 1.56 4.38 6.04
C ILE A 5 0.19 4.06 6.65
N LYS A 6 -0.82 4.84 6.25
CA LYS A 6 -2.23 4.55 6.55
C LYS A 6 -3.02 4.50 5.25
N ILE A 7 -3.57 3.33 4.96
CA ILE A 7 -4.35 3.07 3.74
C ILE A 7 -5.80 2.85 4.17
N LYS A 8 -6.74 3.61 3.62
CA LYS A 8 -8.18 3.48 3.93
C LYS A 8 -9.00 3.39 2.66
N ASN A 9 -10.03 2.56 2.67
CA ASN A 9 -10.98 2.41 1.57
C ASN A 9 -10.29 2.19 0.21
N PHE A 10 -9.21 1.40 0.20
CA PHE A 10 -8.39 1.14 -0.98
C PHE A 10 -8.16 -0.35 -1.12
N LEU A 11 -8.63 -0.92 -2.25
CA LEU A 11 -8.59 -2.36 -2.51
C LEU A 11 -9.20 -3.16 -1.34
N SER A 12 -8.40 -3.99 -0.65
CA SER A 12 -8.86 -4.78 0.50
C SER A 12 -8.80 -4.06 1.85
N PHE A 13 -8.40 -2.79 1.91
CA PHE A 13 -8.33 -2.02 3.17
C PHE A 13 -9.63 -1.28 3.43
N GLY A 14 -10.29 -1.59 4.55
CA GLY A 14 -11.53 -0.94 4.99
C GLY A 14 -11.31 0.44 5.65
N PRO A 15 -12.39 1.07 6.17
CA PRO A 15 -12.35 2.41 6.76
C PRO A 15 -11.56 2.47 8.08
N ASP A 16 -11.54 1.36 8.80
CA ASP A 16 -10.88 1.20 10.10
C ASP A 16 -9.48 0.58 9.99
N ALA A 17 -8.89 0.58 8.79
CA ALA A 17 -7.55 0.11 8.57
C ALA A 17 -6.54 0.85 9.47
N GLN A 18 -5.74 0.04 10.17
CA GLN A 18 -4.73 0.51 11.11
C GLN A 18 -3.53 1.09 10.37
N GLU A 19 -2.82 1.99 11.06
CA GLU A 19 -1.54 2.50 10.57
C GLU A 19 -0.47 1.42 10.69
N ILE A 20 0.38 1.32 9.67
CA ILE A 20 1.48 0.37 9.60
C ILE A 20 2.78 1.17 9.77
N GLU A 21 3.52 0.89 10.85
CA GLU A 21 4.85 1.46 11.05
C GLU A 21 5.90 0.76 10.19
N PHE A 22 6.85 1.52 9.69
CA PHE A 22 8.00 1.00 8.96
C PHE A 22 9.29 1.08 9.77
N ARG A 23 10.15 0.09 9.57
CA ARG A 23 11.51 0.01 10.07
C ARG A 23 12.49 -0.01 8.89
N SER A 24 13.79 -0.11 9.18
CA SER A 24 14.84 -0.15 8.14
C SER A 24 14.71 -1.34 7.18
N LEU A 25 14.09 -2.44 7.63
CA LEU A 25 13.71 -3.60 6.81
C LEU A 25 12.29 -4.03 7.21
N ASN A 26 11.40 -4.14 6.23
CA ASN A 26 10.02 -4.55 6.43
C ASN A 26 9.77 -5.83 5.61
N ILE A 27 9.33 -6.89 6.27
CA ILE A 27 9.00 -8.17 5.65
C ILE A 27 7.49 -8.38 5.78
N VAL A 28 6.78 -8.45 4.65
CA VAL A 28 5.31 -8.58 4.61
C VAL A 28 4.94 -10.03 4.33
N ILE A 29 4.39 -10.73 5.32
CA ILE A 29 3.99 -12.15 5.25
C ILE A 29 2.52 -12.35 5.62
N GLY A 30 1.93 -13.43 5.13
CA GLY A 30 0.53 -13.77 5.40
C GLY A 30 -0.07 -14.66 4.31
N PRO A 31 -1.25 -15.26 4.54
CA PRO A 31 -1.95 -16.13 3.59
C PRO A 31 -2.26 -15.44 2.25
N ASN A 32 -2.54 -16.22 1.20
CA ASN A 32 -3.05 -15.68 -0.06
C ASN A 32 -4.38 -14.96 0.19
N GLY A 33 -4.58 -13.80 -0.45
CA GLY A 33 -5.75 -12.95 -0.23
C GLY A 33 -5.69 -12.03 1.01
N SER A 34 -4.64 -12.09 1.85
CA SER A 34 -4.54 -11.27 3.06
C SER A 34 -4.21 -9.78 2.84
N GLY A 35 -4.23 -9.28 1.59
CA GLY A 35 -3.97 -7.87 1.28
C GLY A 35 -2.50 -7.45 1.11
N LYS A 36 -1.55 -8.40 1.07
CA LYS A 36 -0.11 -8.09 0.90
C LYS A 36 0.20 -7.31 -0.38
N SER A 37 -0.31 -7.77 -1.52
CA SER A 37 -0.12 -7.06 -2.79
C SER A 37 -0.78 -5.69 -2.77
N ASN A 38 -1.94 -5.56 -2.11
CA ASN A 38 -2.65 -4.29 -1.99
C ASN A 38 -1.88 -3.25 -1.15
N LEU A 39 -1.11 -3.70 -0.15
CA LEU A 39 -0.18 -2.82 0.58
C LEU A 39 0.91 -2.27 -0.36
N LEU A 40 1.47 -3.13 -1.22
CA LEU A 40 2.45 -2.72 -2.22
C LEU A 40 1.86 -1.77 -3.26
N GLU A 41 0.62 -2.00 -3.73
CA GLU A 41 -0.07 -1.08 -4.66
C GLU A 41 -0.31 0.30 -4.02
N GLY A 42 -0.68 0.35 -2.73
CA GLY A 42 -0.85 1.61 -2.02
C GLY A 42 0.47 2.38 -1.90
N LEU A 43 1.57 1.69 -1.61
CA LEU A 43 2.92 2.28 -1.59
C LEU A 43 3.33 2.79 -2.98
N ALA A 44 3.10 2.01 -4.03
CA ALA A 44 3.42 2.39 -5.40
C ALA A 44 2.62 3.63 -5.85
N LEU A 45 1.34 3.68 -5.51
CA LEU A 45 0.50 4.85 -5.75
C LEU A 45 1.04 6.10 -5.05
N MET A 46 1.38 6.00 -3.75
CA MET A 46 1.96 7.12 -3.02
C MET A 46 3.32 7.55 -3.59
N GLN A 47 4.15 6.60 -4.03
CA GLN A 47 5.42 6.90 -4.70
C GLN A 47 5.21 7.63 -6.03
N SER A 48 4.12 7.35 -6.74
CA SER A 48 3.75 8.03 -7.99
C SER A 48 3.17 9.44 -7.78
N ALA A 49 2.80 9.81 -6.55
CA ALA A 49 2.18 11.10 -6.21
C ALA A 49 3.27 12.14 -5.87
N PRO A 50 3.98 12.64 -6.89
CA PRO A 50 3.69 13.97 -7.45
C PRO A 50 3.61 14.00 -9.00
N GLY A 51 3.57 12.83 -9.65
CA GLY A 51 3.47 12.65 -11.11
C GLY A 51 2.07 12.25 -11.59
N ILE A 52 1.98 11.57 -12.74
CA ILE A 52 0.71 11.14 -13.34
C ILE A 52 0.18 9.91 -12.58
N LEU A 53 -0.92 10.12 -11.83
CA LEU A 53 -1.62 9.10 -11.04
C LEU A 53 -2.18 7.93 -11.86
N SER A 54 -2.24 8.03 -13.18
CA SER A 54 -2.66 6.91 -14.06
C SER A 54 -1.54 5.90 -14.32
N SER A 55 -0.27 6.25 -14.06
CA SER A 55 0.88 5.36 -14.30
C SER A 55 0.89 4.06 -13.47
N PRO A 56 0.37 3.98 -12.23
CA PRO A 56 0.35 2.73 -11.46
C PRO A 56 -0.87 1.84 -11.77
N ILE A 57 -1.83 2.33 -12.57
CA ILE A 57 -3.02 1.54 -12.92
C ILE A 57 -2.56 0.46 -13.90
N ARG A 58 -2.45 -0.79 -13.44
CA ARG A 58 -2.20 -1.93 -14.32
C ARG A 58 -3.40 -2.16 -15.23
N GLU A 59 -3.17 -2.16 -16.54
CA GLU A 59 -4.05 -2.88 -17.47
C GLU A 59 -3.88 -4.38 -17.18
N GLY A 60 -5.00 -5.07 -16.99
CA GLY A 60 -5.04 -6.44 -16.46
C GLY A 60 -4.24 -7.46 -17.27
#